data_AF-A0A846TPA3-F1
#
_entry.id   AF-A0A846TPA3-F1
#
_cell.length_a   1.000
_cell.length_b   1.000
_cell.length_c   1.000
_cell.angle_alpha   90.00
_cell.angle_beta   90.00
_cell.angle_gamma   90.00
#
_symmetry.space_group_name_H-M   'P 1'
#
loop_
_entity.id
_entity.type
_entity.pdbx_description
1 polymer ?
#
loop_
_entity_poly.entity_id
_entity_poly.type
_entity_poly.pdbx_seq_one_letter_code
_entity_poly.pdbx_strand_id
1 'polypeptide(L)' 'MSVTKGLLVRFDALPGKEDDEKEFLDSGRALVEGEPATTEWFAVRLGPYSFGIFDVFPDD' A
#
# COMPACT_ATOMS: atom_id res chain seq x y z
N MET A 1 12.09 -16.13 6.04
CA MET A 1 11.75 -16.31 4.61
C MET A 1 12.48 -15.25 3.82
N SER A 2 12.92 -15.53 2.60
CA SER A 2 13.56 -14.51 1.76
C SER A 2 12.48 -13.76 0.98
N VAL A 3 12.50 -12.43 1.01
CA VAL A 3 11.68 -11.59 0.12
C VAL A 3 12.35 -11.55 -1.25
N THR A 4 11.62 -11.91 -2.31
CA THR A 4 12.17 -11.94 -3.68
C THR A 4 11.35 -11.15 -4.70
N LYS A 5 10.10 -10.84 -4.37
CA LYS A 5 9.18 -10.06 -5.19
C LYS A 5 8.65 -8.87 -4.41
N GLY A 6 8.19 -7.86 -5.15
CA GLY A 6 7.43 -6.77 -4.59
C GLY A 6 6.66 -6.04 -5.68
N LEU A 7 5.53 -5.44 -5.29
CA LEU A 7 4.69 -4.67 -6.17
C LEU A 7 4.60 -3.24 -5.62
N LEU A 8 4.76 -2.27 -6.53
CA LEU A 8 4.60 -0.85 -6.24
C LEU A 8 3.41 -0.34 -7.04
N VAL A 9 2.33 -0.02 -6.33
CA VAL A 9 1.18 0.67 -6.92
C VAL A 9 1.29 2.13 -6.55
N ARG A 10 1.09 3.01 -7.54
CA ARG A 10 1.08 4.46 -7.36
C ARG A 10 -0.17 5.04 -7.97
N PHE A 11 -0.74 6.02 -7.29
CA PHE A 11 -1.92 6.72 -7.73
C PHE A 11 -1.95 8.13 -7.16
N ASP A 12 -2.67 9.01 -7.84
CA ASP A 12 -2.90 10.37 -7.37
C ASP A 12 -4.36 10.49 -6.90
N ALA A 13 -4.54 11.15 -5.76
CA ALA A 13 -5.86 11.51 -5.27
C ALA A 13 -6.53 12.49 -6.23
N LEU A 14 -7.84 12.37 -6.37
CA LEU A 14 -8.63 13.44 -6.99
C LEU A 14 -8.56 14.71 -6.13
N PRO A 15 -8.73 15.91 -6.71
CA PRO A 15 -8.70 17.15 -5.94
C PRO A 15 -9.71 17.14 -4.78
N GLY A 16 -9.23 17.39 -3.56
CA GLY A 16 -10.06 17.40 -2.35
C GLY A 16 -10.38 16.01 -1.79
N LYS A 17 -9.72 14.95 -2.29
CA LYS A 17 -9.84 13.56 -1.81
C LYS A 17 -8.58 13.04 -1.13
N GLU A 18 -7.60 13.90 -0.87
CA GLU A 18 -6.31 13.50 -0.31
C GLU A 18 -6.43 12.85 1.08
N ASP A 19 -7.32 13.37 1.92
CA ASP A 19 -7.57 12.80 3.24
C ASP A 19 -8.37 11.49 3.15
N ASP A 20 -9.33 11.40 2.23
CA ASP A 20 -10.08 10.15 1.96
C ASP A 20 -9.13 9.03 1.51
N GLU A 21 -8.16 9.32 0.63
CA GLU A 21 -7.15 8.34 0.21
C GLU A 21 -6.23 7.91 1.35
N LYS A 22 -5.85 8.85 2.23
CA LYS A 22 -5.06 8.52 3.43
C LYS A 22 -5.86 7.59 4.36
N GLU A 23 -7.13 7.90 4.63
CA GLU A 23 -7.98 7.05 5.48
C GLU A 23 -8.21 5.67 4.86
N PHE A 24 -8.41 5.61 3.54
CA PHE A 24 -8.50 4.36 2.79
C PHE A 24 -7.23 3.50 2.99
N LEU A 25 -6.05 4.08 2.79
CA LEU A 25 -4.77 3.40 2.99
C LEU A 25 -4.55 2.97 4.45
N ASP A 26 -4.90 3.81 5.42
CA ASP A 26 -4.82 3.49 6.85
C ASP A 26 -5.72 2.28 7.19
N SER A 27 -6.92 2.20 6.59
CA SER A 27 -7.84 1.08 6.76
C SER A 27 -7.38 -0.21 6.06
N GLY A 28 -6.64 -0.07 4.95
CA GLY A 28 -6.13 -1.18 4.14
C GLY A 28 -5.20 -2.11 4.91
N ARG A 29 -4.47 -1.61 5.92
CA ARG A 29 -3.58 -2.42 6.76
C ARG A 29 -4.30 -3.61 7.39
N ALA A 30 -5.50 -3.39 7.94
CA ALA A 30 -6.26 -4.44 8.61
C ALA A 30 -6.74 -5.53 7.63
N LEU A 31 -6.88 -5.21 6.35
CA LEU A 31 -7.22 -6.18 5.32
C LEU A 31 -6.03 -7.08 5.01
N VAL A 32 -4.84 -6.49 4.87
CA VAL A 32 -3.61 -7.21 4.49
C VAL A 32 -3.05 -8.07 5.62
N GLU A 33 -3.32 -7.74 6.89
CA GLU A 33 -2.96 -8.61 8.03
C GLU A 33 -3.57 -10.02 7.94
N GLY A 34 -4.63 -10.20 7.14
CA GLY A 34 -5.23 -11.51 6.84
C GLY A 34 -4.59 -12.27 5.67
N GLU A 35 -3.58 -11.73 5.00
CA GLU A 35 -2.98 -12.29 3.79
C GLU A 35 -1.66 -13.00 4.09
N PRO A 36 -1.64 -14.35 4.23
CA PRO A 36 -0.44 -15.08 4.65
C PRO A 36 0.69 -15.09 3.62
N ALA A 37 0.41 -14.74 2.35
CA ALA A 37 1.42 -14.64 1.30
C ALA A 37 2.15 -13.28 1.32
N THR A 38 1.51 -12.24 1.87
CA THR A 38 2.08 -10.91 1.98
C THR A 38 3.05 -10.88 3.14
N THR A 39 4.35 -10.75 2.86
CA THR A 39 5.38 -10.74 3.91
C THR A 39 5.34 -9.43 4.70
N GLU A 40 5.28 -8.32 3.99
CA GLU A 40 5.11 -6.98 4.56
C GLU A 40 4.35 -6.10 3.57
N TRP A 41 3.66 -5.09 4.09
CA TRP A 41 2.89 -4.14 3.31
C TRP A 41 3.02 -2.73 3.89
N PHE A 42 3.17 -1.75 3.01
CA PHE A 42 3.39 -0.36 3.37
C PHE A 42 2.42 0.54 2.61
N ALA A 43 1.62 1.33 3.33
CA ALA A 43 1.01 2.54 2.77
C ALA A 43 2.06 3.64 2.65
N VAL A 44 2.11 4.34 1.52
CA VAL A 44 3.12 5.37 1.27
C VAL A 44 2.47 6.64 0.75
N ARG A 45 2.74 7.77 1.42
CA ARG A 45 2.49 9.10 0.87
C ARG A 45 3.75 9.63 0.20
N LEU A 46 3.70 9.77 -1.12
CA LEU A 46 4.84 10.20 -1.95
C LEU A 46 4.86 11.72 -2.15
N GLY A 47 3.72 12.38 -2.01
CA GLY A 47 3.58 13.83 -2.17
C GLY A 47 2.26 14.36 -1.61
N PRO A 48 1.93 15.64 -1.85
CA PRO A 48 0.72 16.26 -1.32
C PRO A 48 -0.56 15.57 -1.79
N TYR A 49 -0.62 15.12 -3.04
CA TYR A 49 -1.74 14.41 -3.65
C TYR A 49 -1.37 13.02 -4.19
N SER A 50 -0.12 12.58 -3.99
CA SER A 50 0.39 11.33 -4.58
C SER A 50 0.64 10.27 -3.51
N PHE A 51 0.12 9.07 -3.75
CA PHE A 51 0.04 7.98 -2.80
C PHE A 51 0.40 6.64 -3.48
N GLY A 52 0.53 5.61 -2.66
CA GLY A 52 0.78 4.27 -3.15
C GLY A 52 0.80 3.23 -2.05
N ILE A 53 0.98 1.98 -2.49
CA ILE A 53 1.29 0.85 -1.63
C ILE A 53 2.56 0.18 -2.14
N PHE A 54 3.35 -0.34 -1.22
CA PHE A 54 4.45 -1.25 -1.52
C PHE A 54 4.27 -2.51 -0.71
N ASP A 55 4.20 -3.65 -1.36
CA ASP A 55 4.08 -4.96 -0.75
C ASP A 55 5.25 -5.85 -1.20
N VAL A 56 5.56 -6.84 -0.36
CA VAL A 56 6.67 -7.76 -0.61
C VAL A 56 6.25 -9.20 -0.31
N PHE A 57 6.76 -10.10 -1.15
CA PHE A 57 6.36 -11.51 -1.18
C PHE A 57 7.59 -12.43 -1.29
N PRO A 58 7.49 -13.67 -0.82
CA PRO A 58 8.55 -14.65 -1.00
C PRO A 58 8.63 -15.18 -2.44
N ASP A 59 7.52 -15.21 -3.17
CA ASP A 59 7.34 -15.73 -4.53
C ASP A 59 6.25 -14.95 -5.33
N ASP A 60 5.82 -15.48 -6.48
CA ASP A 60 4.85 -14.87 -7.43
C ASP A 60 3.39 -15.05 -7.02
#